data_AF-A0AAV3NJA3-F1
#
_entry.id   AF-A0AAV3NJA3-F1
#
_cell.length_a   1.000
_cell.length_b   1.000
_cell.length_c   1.000
_cell.angle_alpha   90.00
_cell.angle_beta   90.00
_cell.angle_gamma   90.00
#
_symmetry.space_group_name_H-M   'P 1'
#
loop_
_entity.id
_entity.type
_entity.pdbx_description
1 polymer ?
#
loop_
_entity_poly.entity_id
_entity_poly.type
_entity_poly.pdbx_seq_one_letter_code
_entity_poly.pdbx_strand_id
1 'polypeptide(L)'
;MKSVIERYNKVKEEQHQLLNPASELMFWQREAARLGEELHHLQEIHSQLLGENLHGLSINDLQNLENRLEMSLKGVSVKKEQRFTLDVEELNQKGNILHQENMELHKKANVFSQENAELHRKVYGPGTTSDVNKTRAGTGNDYEIPTNLELSHGQMQKNKTSANLVKLG
;
A
#
# COMPACT_ATOMS: atom_id res chain seq x y z
N MET A 1 -57.39 -6.03 -41.95
CA MET A 1 -56.59 -6.38 -40.74
C MET A 1 -56.14 -7.84 -40.75
N LYS A 2 -57.00 -8.82 -41.08
CA LYS A 2 -56.63 -10.26 -41.17
C LYS A 2 -55.42 -10.56 -42.08
N SER A 3 -55.36 -9.92 -43.25
CA SER A 3 -54.26 -10.05 -44.21
C SER A 3 -52.88 -9.61 -43.70
N VAL A 4 -52.81 -8.65 -42.77
CA VAL A 4 -51.53 -8.21 -42.18
C VAL A 4 -51.04 -9.22 -41.15
N ILE A 5 -51.97 -9.76 -40.36
CA ILE A 5 -51.70 -10.81 -39.35
C ILE A 5 -51.23 -12.10 -40.02
N GLU A 6 -51.83 -12.48 -41.15
CA GLU A 6 -51.45 -13.66 -41.93
C GLU A 6 -50.05 -13.52 -42.53
N ARG A 7 -49.71 -12.35 -43.08
CA ARG A 7 -48.35 -12.07 -43.57
C ARG A 7 -47.32 -12.07 -42.45
N TYR A 8 -47.66 -11.51 -41.28
CA TYR A 8 -46.78 -11.54 -40.12
C TYR A 8 -46.54 -12.97 -39.63
N ASN A 9 -47.58 -13.79 -39.54
CA ASN A 9 -47.46 -15.19 -39.13
C ASN A 9 -46.61 -15.99 -40.12
N LYS A 10 -46.78 -15.77 -41.43
CA LYS A 10 -45.98 -16.44 -42.46
C LYS A 10 -44.48 -16.09 -42.36
N VAL A 11 -44.15 -14.80 -42.20
CA VAL A 11 -42.76 -14.35 -42.02
C VAL A 11 -42.18 -14.85 -40.69
N LYS A 12 -42.97 -14.85 -39.62
CA LYS A 12 -42.57 -15.41 -38.32
C LYS A 12 -42.27 -16.90 -38.44
N GLU A 13 -43.11 -17.66 -39.12
CA GLU A 13 -42.95 -19.11 -39.29
C GLU A 13 -41.76 -19.44 -40.23
N GLU A 14 -41.55 -18.64 -41.27
CA GLU A 14 -40.35 -18.70 -42.12
C GLU A 14 -39.06 -18.35 -41.34
N GLN A 15 -39.10 -17.38 -40.42
CA GLN A 15 -37.97 -17.08 -39.53
C GLN A 15 -37.67 -18.18 -38.51
N HIS A 16 -38.70 -18.81 -37.92
CA HIS A 16 -38.53 -19.98 -37.04
C HIS A 16 -38.08 -21.24 -37.81
N GLN A 17 -38.33 -21.32 -39.12
CA GLN A 17 -37.78 -22.37 -39.98
C GLN A 17 -36.33 -22.11 -40.38
N LEU A 18 -35.94 -20.84 -40.58
CA LEU A 18 -34.57 -20.44 -40.92
C LEU A 18 -33.60 -20.62 -39.74
N LEU A 19 -34.08 -20.47 -38.51
CA LEU A 19 -33.33 -20.75 -37.29
C LEU A 19 -34.17 -21.69 -36.44
N ASN A 20 -33.97 -23.00 -36.64
CA ASN A 20 -34.70 -24.01 -35.90
C ASN A 20 -34.48 -23.78 -34.39
N PRO A 21 -35.51 -23.44 -33.60
CA PRO A 21 -35.37 -23.14 -32.17
C PRO A 21 -34.82 -24.34 -31.39
N ALA A 22 -35.04 -25.57 -31.87
CA ALA A 22 -34.40 -26.75 -31.31
C ALA A 22 -32.88 -26.78 -31.56
N SER A 23 -32.41 -26.30 -32.72
CA SER A 23 -30.97 -26.21 -33.02
C SER A 23 -30.27 -25.16 -32.17
N GLU A 24 -30.91 -24.01 -31.93
CA GLU A 24 -30.38 -22.99 -30.99
C GLU A 24 -30.32 -23.52 -29.56
N LEU A 25 -31.38 -24.19 -29.10
CA LEU A 25 -31.40 -24.77 -27.76
C LEU A 25 -30.27 -25.81 -27.59
N MET A 26 -30.09 -26.69 -28.57
CA MET A 26 -29.01 -27.69 -28.56
C MET A 26 -27.62 -27.04 -28.65
N PHE A 27 -27.48 -25.93 -29.38
CA PHE A 27 -26.25 -25.14 -29.43
C PHE A 27 -25.92 -24.56 -28.05
N TRP A 28 -26.86 -23.88 -27.40
CA TRP A 28 -26.66 -23.30 -26.06
C TRP A 28 -26.44 -24.37 -24.99
N GLN A 29 -27.09 -25.53 -25.11
CA GLN A 29 -26.85 -26.66 -24.23
C GLN A 29 -25.41 -27.18 -24.35
N ARG A 30 -24.90 -27.33 -25.59
CA ARG A 30 -23.51 -27.71 -25.83
C ARG A 30 -22.54 -26.65 -25.32
N GLU A 31 -22.85 -25.38 -25.54
CA GLU A 31 -22.03 -24.26 -25.10
C GLU A 31 -21.93 -24.21 -23.57
N ALA A 32 -23.06 -24.36 -22.87
CA ALA A 32 -23.11 -24.42 -21.42
C ALA A 32 -22.34 -25.64 -20.87
N ALA A 33 -22.45 -26.80 -21.52
CA ALA A 33 -21.67 -27.98 -21.15
C ALA A 33 -20.17 -27.74 -21.30
N ARG A 34 -19.73 -27.17 -22.43
CA ARG A 34 -18.31 -26.85 -22.69
C ARG A 34 -17.76 -25.88 -21.66
N LEU A 35 -18.49 -24.80 -21.37
CA LEU A 35 -18.08 -23.81 -20.35
C LEU A 35 -18.05 -24.44 -18.95
N GLY A 36 -18.98 -25.36 -18.65
CA GLY A 36 -18.98 -26.11 -17.41
C GLY A 36 -17.73 -27.00 -17.25
N GLU A 37 -17.32 -27.68 -18.32
CA GLU A 37 -16.09 -28.48 -18.34
C GLU A 37 -14.83 -27.61 -18.16
N GLU A 38 -14.75 -26.47 -18.86
CA GLU A 38 -13.64 -25.53 -18.75
C GLU A 38 -13.52 -24.94 -17.33
N LEU A 39 -14.66 -24.58 -16.72
CA LEU A 39 -14.70 -24.11 -15.34
C LEU A 39 -14.23 -25.19 -14.37
N HIS A 40 -14.69 -26.42 -14.53
CA HIS A 40 -14.31 -27.53 -13.67
C HIS A 40 -12.81 -27.81 -13.77
N HIS A 41 -12.27 -27.82 -14.99
CA HIS A 41 -10.83 -27.98 -15.22
C HIS A 41 -10.02 -26.87 -14.56
N LEU A 42 -10.47 -25.61 -14.66
CA LEU A 42 -9.80 -24.48 -14.03
C LEU A 42 -9.83 -24.58 -12.49
N GLN A 43 -10.95 -25.02 -11.91
CA GLN A 43 -11.08 -25.26 -10.48
C GLN A 43 -10.16 -26.38 -9.99
N GLU A 44 -10.01 -27.44 -10.79
CA GLU A 44 -9.08 -28.53 -10.50
C GLU A 44 -7.63 -28.04 -10.50
N ILE A 45 -7.22 -27.30 -11.54
CA ILE A 45 -5.88 -26.69 -11.60
C ILE A 45 -5.66 -25.76 -10.41
N HIS A 46 -6.65 -24.95 -10.04
CA HIS A 46 -6.54 -24.06 -8.89
C HIS A 46 -6.35 -24.84 -7.58
N SER A 47 -7.11 -25.92 -7.38
CA SER A 47 -6.96 -26.80 -6.22
C SER A 47 -5.57 -27.43 -6.17
N GLN A 48 -5.07 -27.92 -7.32
CA GLN A 48 -3.73 -28.47 -7.43
C GLN A 48 -2.65 -27.42 -7.13
N LEU A 49 -2.79 -26.19 -7.62
CA LEU A 49 -1.89 -25.08 -7.30
C LEU A 49 -1.89 -24.72 -5.81
N LEU A 50 -2.99 -24.98 -5.09
CA LEU A 50 -3.07 -24.85 -3.63
C LEU A 50 -2.53 -26.08 -2.88
N GLY A 51 -2.13 -27.14 -3.59
CA GLY A 51 -1.67 -28.39 -2.99
C GLY A 51 -2.79 -29.36 -2.60
N GLU A 52 -4.02 -29.10 -3.05
CA GLU A 52 -5.19 -29.94 -2.83
C GLU A 52 -5.43 -30.88 -4.03
N ASN A 53 -6.14 -32.00 -3.83
CA ASN A 53 -6.54 -32.93 -4.90
C ASN A 53 -5.38 -33.41 -5.81
N LEU A 54 -4.21 -33.67 -5.25
CA LEU A 54 -3.02 -34.13 -5.98
C LEU A 54 -3.03 -35.64 -6.32
N HIS A 55 -4.09 -36.36 -5.95
CA HIS A 55 -4.22 -37.78 -6.23
C HIS A 55 -4.39 -37.99 -7.74
N GLY A 56 -3.63 -38.92 -8.32
CA GLY A 56 -3.68 -39.20 -9.76
C GLY A 56 -2.66 -38.43 -10.61
N LEU A 57 -1.94 -37.46 -10.04
CA LEU A 57 -0.78 -36.85 -10.70
C LEU A 57 0.42 -37.80 -10.67
N SER A 58 1.19 -37.84 -11.75
CA SER A 58 2.46 -38.57 -11.77
C SER A 58 3.54 -37.80 -11.00
N ILE A 59 4.64 -38.48 -10.66
CA ILE A 59 5.80 -37.86 -10.01
C ILE A 59 6.34 -36.70 -10.86
N ASN A 60 6.35 -36.84 -12.19
CA ASN A 60 6.79 -35.78 -13.10
C ASN A 60 5.84 -34.57 -13.06
N ASP A 61 4.53 -34.81 -12.99
CA ASP A 61 3.54 -33.73 -12.93
C ASP A 61 3.64 -32.97 -11.60
N LEU A 62 3.84 -33.69 -10.49
CA LEU A 62 4.10 -33.10 -9.18
C LEU A 62 5.38 -32.26 -9.16
N GLN A 63 6.47 -32.77 -9.74
CA GLN A 63 7.72 -32.01 -9.84
C GLN A 63 7.54 -30.74 -10.69
N ASN A 64 6.81 -30.82 -11.79
CA ASN A 64 6.51 -29.67 -12.63
C ASN A 64 5.65 -28.63 -11.89
N LEU A 65 4.66 -29.08 -11.13
CA LEU A 65 3.82 -28.23 -10.30
C LEU A 65 4.65 -27.51 -9.21
N GLU A 66 5.51 -28.25 -8.50
CA GLU A 66 6.43 -27.71 -7.51
C GLU A 66 7.35 -26.65 -8.12
N ASN A 67 8.03 -26.98 -9.23
CA ASN A 67 8.93 -26.04 -9.92
C ASN A 67 8.21 -24.76 -10.34
N ARG A 68 6.97 -24.87 -10.85
CA ARG A 68 6.14 -23.70 -11.24
C ARG A 68 5.80 -22.84 -10.03
N LEU A 69 5.41 -23.45 -8.91
CA LEU A 69 5.10 -22.74 -7.67
C LEU A 69 6.33 -22.06 -7.09
N GLU A 70 7.47 -22.76 -7.05
CA GLU A 70 8.74 -22.23 -6.58
C GLU A 70 9.20 -21.01 -7.40
N MET A 71 9.18 -21.12 -8.73
CA MET A 71 9.53 -20.01 -9.61
C MET A 71 8.61 -18.79 -9.42
N SER A 72 7.30 -19.03 -9.32
CA SER A 72 6.32 -17.96 -9.10
C SER A 72 6.50 -17.30 -7.74
N LEU A 73 6.69 -18.10 -6.68
CA LEU A 73 6.92 -17.62 -5.33
C LEU A 73 8.19 -16.78 -5.25
N LYS A 74 9.29 -17.26 -5.84
CA LYS A 74 10.54 -16.50 -5.95
C LYS A 74 10.32 -15.18 -6.67
N GLY A 75 9.58 -15.18 -7.78
CA GLY A 75 9.21 -13.96 -8.51
C GLY A 75 8.43 -12.96 -7.66
N VAL A 76 7.45 -13.43 -6.88
CA VAL A 76 6.68 -12.58 -5.96
C VAL A 76 7.55 -12.04 -4.84
N SER A 77 8.40 -12.87 -4.23
CA SER A 77 9.30 -12.48 -3.15
C SER A 77 10.28 -11.39 -3.60
N VAL A 78 10.90 -11.55 -4.77
CA VAL A 78 11.82 -10.53 -5.34
C VAL A 78 11.09 -9.20 -5.56
N LYS A 79 9.88 -9.22 -6.13
CA LYS A 79 9.10 -7.98 -6.34
C LYS A 79 8.73 -7.30 -5.02
N LYS A 80 8.35 -8.08 -4.00
CA LYS A 80 8.06 -7.56 -2.65
C LYS A 80 9.30 -6.94 -2.03
N GLU A 81 10.44 -7.61 -2.09
CA GLU A 81 11.70 -7.14 -1.56
C GLU A 81 12.16 -5.84 -2.25
N GLN A 82 12.07 -5.78 -3.58
CA GLN A 82 12.35 -4.57 -4.34
C GLN A 82 11.45 -3.41 -3.90
N ARG A 83 10.15 -3.66 -3.73
CA ARG A 83 9.20 -2.62 -3.29
C ARG A 83 9.53 -2.11 -1.89
N PHE A 84 9.77 -3.01 -0.94
CA PHE A 84 10.11 -2.63 0.42
C PHE A 84 11.44 -1.89 0.50
N THR A 85 12.43 -2.29 -0.31
CA THR A 85 13.72 -1.58 -0.37
C THR A 85 13.51 -0.13 -0.81
N LEU A 86 12.72 0.10 -1.86
CA LEU A 86 12.38 1.44 -2.33
C LEU A 86 11.63 2.25 -1.28
N ASP A 87 10.62 1.66 -0.64
CA ASP A 87 9.83 2.36 0.38
C ASP A 87 10.71 2.73 1.61
N VAL A 88 11.64 1.86 2.01
CA VAL A 88 12.61 2.14 3.10
C VAL A 88 13.56 3.27 2.73
N GLU A 89 14.09 3.26 1.50
CA GLU A 89 14.96 4.33 1.01
C GLU A 89 14.24 5.68 0.97
N GLU A 90 13.00 5.71 0.46
CA GLU A 90 12.17 6.92 0.41
C GLU A 90 11.89 7.48 1.81
N LEU A 91 11.49 6.60 2.75
CA LEU A 91 11.22 7.00 4.13
C LEU A 91 12.48 7.52 4.83
N ASN A 92 13.63 6.88 4.62
CA ASN A 92 14.90 7.35 5.16
C ASN A 92 15.28 8.73 4.61
N GLN A 93 15.12 8.95 3.29
CA GLN A 93 15.37 10.24 2.67
C GLN A 93 14.46 11.33 3.26
N LYS A 94 13.16 11.04 3.39
CA LYS A 94 12.19 11.97 3.98
C LYS A 94 12.51 12.25 5.45
N GLY A 95 12.87 11.23 6.22
CA GLY A 95 13.30 11.37 7.61
C GLY A 95 14.52 12.29 7.75
N ASN A 96 15.52 12.13 6.87
CA ASN A 96 16.71 12.98 6.87
C ASN A 96 16.39 14.45 6.55
N ILE A 97 15.52 14.70 5.56
CA ILE A 97 15.10 16.06 5.21
C ILE A 97 14.36 16.72 6.38
N LEU A 98 13.37 16.03 6.95
CA LEU A 98 12.60 16.55 8.08
C LEU A 98 13.47 16.79 9.31
N HIS A 99 14.44 15.89 9.57
CA HIS A 99 15.39 16.09 10.65
C HIS A 99 16.23 17.35 10.45
N GLN A 100 16.73 17.57 9.23
CA GLN A 100 17.51 18.76 8.89
C GLN A 100 16.68 20.05 9.03
N GLU A 101 15.44 20.05 8.53
CA GLU A 101 14.53 21.20 8.68
C GLU A 101 14.22 21.49 10.15
N ASN A 102 13.97 20.45 10.94
CA ASN A 102 13.71 20.60 12.38
C ASN A 102 14.92 21.18 13.12
N MET A 103 16.13 20.73 12.78
CA MET A 103 17.37 21.32 13.30
C MET A 103 17.50 22.82 13.00
N GLU A 104 17.19 23.24 11.78
CA GLU A 104 17.24 24.67 11.40
C GLU A 104 16.15 25.49 12.11
N LEU A 105 14.94 24.94 12.25
CA LEU A 105 13.85 25.58 13.00
C LEU A 105 14.21 25.75 14.47
N HIS A 106 14.79 24.73 15.11
CA HIS A 106 15.26 24.83 16.49
C HIS A 106 16.34 25.89 16.67
N LYS A 107 17.33 25.97 15.76
CA LYS A 107 18.34 27.04 15.79
C LYS A 107 17.68 28.41 15.73
N LYS A 108 16.72 28.60 14.80
CA LYS A 108 16.00 29.87 14.65
C LYS A 108 15.16 30.22 15.89
N ALA A 109 14.48 29.24 16.47
CA ALA A 109 13.70 29.43 17.70
C ALA A 109 14.59 29.83 18.88
N ASN A 110 15.78 29.23 19.01
CA ASN A 110 16.73 29.59 20.04
C ASN A 110 17.24 31.03 19.90
N VAL A 111 17.57 31.45 18.67
CA VAL A 111 17.97 32.84 18.39
C VAL A 111 16.85 33.82 18.76
N PHE A 112 15.60 33.52 18.34
CA PHE A 112 14.45 34.37 18.68
C PHE A 112 14.19 34.42 20.19
N SER A 113 14.29 33.29 20.88
CA SER A 113 14.15 33.23 22.33
C SER A 113 15.20 34.06 23.05
N GLN A 114 16.45 34.03 22.57
CA GLN A 114 17.53 34.85 23.11
C GLN A 114 17.24 36.33 22.90
N GLU A 115 16.95 36.75 21.66
CA GLU A 115 16.63 38.15 21.33
C GLU A 115 15.43 38.67 22.16
N ASN A 116 14.38 37.86 22.29
CA ASN A 116 13.20 38.23 23.06
C ASN A 116 13.54 38.42 24.55
N ALA A 117 14.38 37.56 25.13
CA ALA A 117 14.88 37.73 26.49
C ALA A 117 15.72 39.01 26.65
N GLU A 118 16.52 39.38 25.64
CA GLU A 118 17.26 40.64 25.64
C GLU A 118 16.35 41.86 25.56
N LEU A 119 15.30 41.81 24.74
CA LEU A 119 14.29 42.87 24.63
C LEU A 119 13.52 43.04 25.94
N HIS A 120 13.06 41.93 26.55
CA HIS A 120 12.42 41.97 27.87
C HIS A 120 13.33 42.61 28.93
N ARG A 121 14.63 42.28 28.94
CA ARG A 121 15.61 42.91 29.84
C ARG A 121 15.78 44.41 29.57
N LYS A 122 15.69 44.87 28.31
CA LYS A 122 15.78 46.31 27.96
C LYS A 122 14.51 47.08 28.33
N VAL A 123 13.33 46.47 28.19
CA VAL A 123 12.04 47.11 28.50
C VAL A 123 11.76 47.14 30.00
N TYR A 124 12.13 46.08 30.73
CA TYR A 124 11.87 45.92 32.17
C TYR A 124 13.15 45.93 33.03
N GLY A 125 14.24 46.48 32.50
CA GLY A 125 15.52 46.57 33.22
C GLY A 125 15.44 47.40 34.51
N PRO A 126 16.39 47.23 35.46
CA PRO A 126 16.34 47.84 36.78
C PRO A 126 16.59 49.35 36.67
N GLY A 127 15.55 50.12 36.36
CA GLY A 127 15.63 51.56 36.16
C GLY A 127 14.28 52.30 36.18
N THR A 128 13.15 51.62 36.40
CA THR A 128 11.87 52.27 36.66
C THR A 128 11.63 52.34 38.18
N THR A 129 12.07 53.45 38.77
CA THR A 129 11.64 53.88 40.10
C THR A 129 10.12 53.99 40.12
N SER A 130 9.46 53.08 40.83
CA SER A 130 8.12 53.32 41.36
C SER A 130 7.90 52.38 42.55
N ASP A 131 8.35 52.83 43.72
CA ASP A 131 7.69 52.46 44.98
C ASP A 131 6.19 52.73 44.82
N VAL A 132 5.36 51.71 44.59
CA VAL A 132 4.01 51.57 45.17
C VAL A 132 3.49 50.14 44.90
N ASN A 133 3.14 49.47 45.98
CA ASN A 133 2.25 48.30 46.11
C ASN A 133 2.71 46.91 45.64
N LYS A 134 3.16 46.17 46.66
CA LYS A 134 2.97 44.74 46.87
C LYS A 134 1.48 44.37 46.84
N THR A 135 0.99 43.88 45.69
CA THR A 135 -0.25 43.07 45.66
C THR A 135 -0.09 41.87 44.73
N ARG A 136 -0.20 40.71 45.37
CA ARG A 136 -0.18 39.35 44.84
C ARG A 136 -1.30 39.11 43.82
N ALA A 137 -0.93 38.72 42.60
CA ALA A 137 -1.72 37.94 41.63
C ALA A 137 -0.74 37.59 40.49
N GLY A 138 -0.32 36.35 40.28
CA GLY A 138 -1.13 35.25 39.78
C GLY A 138 -0.39 34.71 38.55
N THR A 139 0.15 33.50 38.67
CA THR A 139 0.43 32.53 37.59
C THR A 139 0.57 33.11 36.17
N GLY A 140 1.82 33.32 35.74
CA GLY A 140 2.14 33.76 34.38
C GLY A 140 3.32 32.98 33.85
N ASN A 141 3.12 31.68 33.69
CA ASN A 141 3.85 30.74 32.84
C ASN A 141 5.37 30.96 32.70
N ASP A 142 6.12 30.20 33.48
CA ASP A 142 7.45 29.73 33.09
C ASP A 142 7.37 29.08 31.70
N TYR A 143 7.65 29.85 30.65
CA TYR A 143 8.05 29.30 29.35
C TYR A 143 9.56 29.11 29.33
N GLU A 144 10.13 28.57 30.40
CA GLU A 144 11.32 27.74 30.23
C GLU A 144 10.85 26.47 29.53
N ILE A 145 10.73 26.52 28.20
CA ILE A 145 10.77 25.30 27.40
C ILE A 145 12.15 24.73 27.68
N PRO A 146 12.28 23.59 28.40
CA PRO A 146 13.58 23.02 28.63
C PRO A 146 14.10 22.62 27.25
N THR A 147 15.11 23.33 26.75
CA THR A 147 15.78 23.05 25.46
C THR A 147 16.59 21.75 25.48
N ASN A 148 16.41 20.93 26.51
CA ASN A 148 17.09 19.68 26.76
C ASN A 148 16.13 18.50 26.53
N LEU A 149 15.56 18.42 25.33
CA LEU A 149 15.17 17.11 24.80
C LEU A 149 16.30 16.73 23.87
N GLU A 150 17.25 15.98 24.43
CA GLU A 150 18.37 15.38 23.72
C GLU A 150 17.85 14.91 22.37
N LEU A 151 18.39 15.49 21.30
CA LEU A 151 18.26 14.98 19.94
C LEU A 151 18.51 13.48 20.04
N SER A 152 17.43 12.69 19.94
CA SER A 152 17.56 11.25 19.85
C SER A 152 18.54 11.03 18.73
N HIS A 153 19.76 10.61 19.07
CA HIS A 153 20.82 10.38 18.13
C HIS A 153 20.24 9.40 17.12
N GLY A 154 19.86 9.93 15.95
CA GLY A 154 19.57 9.13 14.80
C GLY A 154 20.87 8.39 14.56
N GLN A 155 20.89 7.14 15.00
CA GLN A 155 22.01 6.24 14.88
C GLN A 155 22.28 6.16 13.38
N MET A 156 23.19 7.01 12.92
CA MET A 156 23.80 6.95 11.59
C MET A 156 24.57 5.64 11.57
N GLN A 157 23.85 4.54 11.35
CA GLN A 157 24.45 3.30 10.91
C GLN A 157 24.95 3.56 9.51
N LYS A 158 26.20 4.02 9.43
CA LYS A 158 27.07 3.81 8.28
C LYS A 158 27.18 2.31 8.06
N ASN A 159 26.21 1.71 7.40
CA ASN A 159 26.35 0.34 6.93
C ASN A 159 27.15 0.40 5.64
N LYS A 160 28.48 0.43 5.84
CA LYS A 160 29.44 -0.10 4.88
C LYS A 160 28.93 -1.46 4.44
N THR A 161 28.68 -1.57 3.14
CA THR A 161 28.95 -2.73 2.29
C THR A 161 29.33 -3.99 3.07
N SER A 162 28.34 -4.80 3.46
CA SER A 162 28.59 -6.20 3.80
C SER A 162 28.09 -7.04 2.64
N ALA A 163 28.99 -7.21 1.67
CA ALA A 163 28.95 -8.30 0.72
C ALA A 163 29.03 -9.61 1.52
N ASN A 164 27.89 -10.16 1.95
CA ASN A 164 27.75 -11.55 2.37
C ASN A 164 26.26 -11.85 2.61
N LEU A 165 25.53 -12.12 1.54
CA LEU A 165 24.36 -12.99 1.61
C LEU A 165 24.19 -13.75 0.30
N VAL A 166 25.25 -14.44 -0.12
CA VAL A 166 25.15 -15.55 -1.08
C VAL A 166 25.24 -16.83 -0.27
N LYS A 167 24.09 -17.34 0.18
CA LYS A 167 23.76 -18.77 0.35
C LYS A 167 22.49 -18.88 1.19
N LEU A 168 21.38 -19.12 0.53
CA LEU A 168 20.49 -20.18 1.00
C LEU A 168 20.27 -21.10 -0.20
N GLY A 169 20.66 -22.36 0.01
CA GLY A 169 20.20 -23.49 -0.78
C GLY A 169 18.91 -24.03 -0.22
#